data_AF-A0A956BT97-F1
#
_entry.id   AF-A0A956BT97-F1
#
_cell.length_a   1.000
_cell.length_b   1.000
_cell.length_c   1.000
_cell.angle_alpha   90.00
_cell.angle_beta   90.00
_cell.angle_gamma   90.00
#
_symmetry.space_group_name_H-M   'P 1'
#
loop_
_entity.id
_entity.type
_entity.pdbx_description
1 polymer ?
#
loop_
_entity_poly.entity_id
_entity_poly.type
_entity_poly.pdbx_seq_one_letter_code
_entity_poly.pdbx_strand_id
1 'polypeptide(L)'
;MKRFLAWVVLALVAGCGGTQEPETSPRTGPAPAYEVHEWGVITATAAGTDVTAGPPREFVQMVVEKPVLYFHTPEALAIQLEVLPGPGFEAREHYPPTRGLHWSARLSPEGCVGQHRYLTDCAAPDGICEVRELSGYETRDGACLEVGGERMPLLFYRLAATRPIALPVAVNVSGDLVRAHATRGEISGFRMALVDGEVRAAAVTLGQTWQPLPTPSESWVHAAEALNVALREAGLTGAERAAFQRAWWRELFGAAPPSASSEPEDAMEEAFPGTEHQEDQEVEQQVPLEEAERMVRGEPVLDVLFYMLPADEVERVAHIAATPAPSRVSRAFLVRHVL
;
A
#
# COMPACT_ATOMS: atom_id res chain seq x y z
N MET A 1 69.25 33.51 38.70
CA MET A 1 68.56 34.49 39.58
C MET A 1 67.10 34.07 39.72
N LYS A 2 66.61 33.88 40.98
CA LYS A 2 65.21 33.69 41.49
C LYS A 2 64.39 32.53 40.85
N ARG A 3 64.11 31.36 41.44
CA ARG A 3 63.50 30.89 42.73
C ARG A 3 62.09 31.43 43.06
N PHE A 4 61.23 30.49 43.51
CA PHE A 4 59.92 30.59 44.20
C PHE A 4 58.66 30.41 43.33
N LEU A 5 57.59 29.70 43.73
CA LEU A 5 57.18 28.99 44.95
C LEU A 5 56.00 28.06 44.58
N ALA A 6 55.90 26.89 45.21
CA ALA A 6 54.78 25.96 45.14
C ALA A 6 53.53 26.49 45.86
N TRP A 7 52.34 26.09 45.40
CA TRP A 7 51.16 25.95 46.26
C TRP A 7 50.34 24.72 45.83
N VAL A 8 50.31 23.75 46.75
CA VAL A 8 49.42 22.61 46.80
C VAL A 8 48.15 23.08 47.51
N VAL A 9 46.98 22.86 46.91
CA VAL A 9 45.70 22.97 47.62
C VAL A 9 45.13 21.57 47.76
N LEU A 10 45.18 21.09 49.00
CA LEU A 10 44.55 19.89 49.51
C LEU A 10 43.11 20.26 49.87
N ALA A 11 42.11 19.64 49.24
CA ALA A 11 40.72 19.72 49.68
C ALA A 11 40.20 18.30 49.96
N LEU A 12 40.25 17.91 51.24
CA LEU A 12 39.45 16.82 51.78
C LEU A 12 38.01 17.31 51.92
N VAL A 13 37.07 16.60 51.30
CA VAL A 13 35.67 16.59 51.71
C VAL A 13 35.32 15.15 52.05
N ALA A 14 35.17 14.88 53.34
CA ALA A 14 34.48 13.71 53.86
C ALA A 14 33.02 14.13 54.11
N GLY A 15 32.06 13.36 53.59
CA GLY A 15 30.64 13.69 53.81
C GLY A 15 29.65 12.77 53.12
N CYS A 16 29.12 11.83 53.90
CA CYS A 16 27.81 11.19 53.84
C CYS A 16 27.48 10.24 52.67
N GLY A 17 27.16 9.00 53.05
CA GLY A 17 26.66 7.98 52.16
C GLY A 17 25.27 8.28 51.61
N GLY A 18 25.11 8.01 50.32
CA GLY A 18 23.84 7.67 49.71
C GLY A 18 24.00 6.27 49.14
N THR A 19 23.13 5.36 49.56
CA THR A 19 22.95 4.04 48.96
C THR A 19 22.64 4.26 47.48
N GLN A 20 23.62 4.02 46.61
CA GLN A 20 23.41 4.08 45.17
C GLN A 20 22.65 2.81 44.81
N GLU A 21 21.33 2.93 44.67
CA GLU A 21 20.52 1.93 43.97
C GLU A 21 21.21 1.64 42.63
N PRO A 22 21.40 0.37 42.26
CA PRO A 22 21.92 0.05 40.95
C PRO A 22 20.97 0.65 39.92
N GLU A 23 21.48 1.64 39.18
CA GLU A 23 20.90 2.12 37.94
C GLU A 23 20.55 0.88 37.13
N THR A 24 19.25 0.65 36.97
CA THR A 24 18.75 -0.47 36.20
C THR A 24 19.03 -0.08 34.75
N SER A 25 20.16 -0.54 34.22
CA SER A 25 20.41 -0.50 32.78
C SER A 25 19.13 -0.96 32.08
N PRO A 26 18.62 -0.23 31.06
CA PRO A 26 17.49 -0.73 30.31
C PRO A 26 17.87 -2.12 29.80
N ARG A 27 17.06 -3.11 30.17
CA ARG A 27 17.17 -4.46 29.60
C ARG A 27 17.02 -4.30 28.10
N THR A 28 18.13 -4.36 27.39
CA THR A 28 18.17 -4.63 25.95
C THR A 28 17.77 -6.09 25.75
N GLY A 29 16.49 -6.40 26.03
CA GLY A 29 15.88 -7.59 25.45
C GLY A 29 15.89 -7.44 23.94
N PRO A 30 15.92 -8.54 23.16
CA PRO A 30 15.67 -8.45 21.74
C PRO A 30 14.35 -7.71 21.54
N ALA A 31 14.34 -6.68 20.68
CA ALA A 31 13.10 -6.01 20.32
C ALA A 31 12.12 -7.08 19.78
N PRO A 32 10.84 -7.06 20.17
CA PRO A 32 9.89 -8.02 19.66
C PRO A 32 9.84 -7.91 18.13
N ALA A 33 10.04 -9.03 17.45
CA ALA A 33 10.18 -9.08 16.01
C ALA A 33 8.79 -9.20 15.37
N TYR A 34 8.26 -8.09 14.88
CA TYR A 34 7.06 -8.05 14.06
C TYR A 34 7.33 -7.29 12.76
N GLU A 35 6.58 -7.63 11.72
CA GLU A 35 6.69 -7.00 10.40
C GLU A 35 5.44 -6.19 10.09
N VAL A 36 5.62 -5.11 9.31
CA VAL A 36 4.53 -4.29 8.78
C VAL A 36 4.56 -4.38 7.27
N HIS A 37 3.46 -4.81 6.67
CA HIS A 37 3.29 -4.91 5.24
C HIS A 37 2.25 -3.90 4.77
N GLU A 38 2.60 -3.12 3.76
CA GLU A 38 1.73 -2.08 3.22
C GLU A 38 1.65 -2.18 1.69
N TRP A 39 0.45 -2.05 1.16
CA TRP A 39 0.28 -1.78 -0.26
C TRP A 39 -0.77 -0.72 -0.52
N GLY A 40 -0.64 -0.02 -1.65
CA GLY A 40 -1.57 1.00 -2.10
C GLY A 40 -1.37 1.36 -3.57
N VAL A 41 -2.23 2.22 -4.10
CA VAL A 41 -2.13 2.77 -5.46
C VAL A 41 -2.05 4.28 -5.39
N ILE A 42 -1.18 4.88 -6.20
CA ILE A 42 -1.15 6.33 -6.39
C ILE A 42 -1.69 6.60 -7.79
N THR A 43 -2.91 7.13 -7.85
CA THR A 43 -3.47 7.59 -9.11
C THR A 43 -3.08 9.06 -9.30
N ALA A 44 -2.40 9.32 -10.41
CA ALA A 44 -2.08 10.65 -10.88
C ALA A 44 -2.78 10.86 -12.22
N THR A 45 -3.63 11.88 -12.29
CA THR A 45 -4.18 12.30 -13.58
C THR A 45 -3.31 13.40 -14.15
N ALA A 46 -2.80 13.24 -15.37
CA ALA A 46 -2.41 14.41 -16.13
C ALA A 46 -3.71 15.15 -16.42
N ALA A 47 -4.12 16.11 -15.59
CA ALA A 47 -5.31 16.87 -15.93
C ALA A 47 -5.04 17.53 -17.28
N GLY A 48 -5.76 17.06 -18.30
CA GLY A 48 -5.89 17.75 -19.56
C GLY A 48 -6.24 19.20 -19.27
N THR A 49 -5.63 20.10 -20.03
CA THR A 49 -5.86 21.54 -19.96
C THR A 49 -7.35 21.86 -19.91
N ASP A 50 -7.85 22.34 -18.78
CA ASP A 50 -9.11 23.09 -18.75
C ASP A 50 -8.78 24.49 -19.26
N VAL A 51 -9.17 24.78 -20.50
CA VAL A 51 -8.86 26.03 -21.21
C VAL A 51 -9.66 27.17 -20.57
N THR A 52 -9.16 27.71 -19.46
CA THR A 52 -9.61 29.00 -18.93
C THR A 52 -8.64 30.09 -19.38
N ALA A 53 -9.18 31.24 -19.79
CA ALA A 53 -8.41 32.40 -20.24
C ALA A 53 -7.57 32.99 -19.09
N GLY A 54 -6.41 32.39 -18.83
CA GLY A 54 -5.41 32.76 -17.83
C GLY A 54 -4.15 31.90 -18.03
N PRO A 55 -3.01 32.22 -17.39
CA PRO A 55 -1.82 31.37 -17.48
C PRO A 55 -2.19 29.94 -17.01
N PRO A 56 -1.81 28.89 -17.77
CA PRO A 56 -2.22 27.53 -17.49
C PRO A 56 -1.78 27.12 -16.09
N ARG A 57 -2.72 26.62 -15.29
CA ARG A 57 -2.44 25.91 -14.05
C ARG A 57 -2.71 24.43 -14.31
N GLU A 58 -1.67 23.68 -14.61
CA GLU A 58 -1.73 22.22 -14.63
C GLU A 58 -1.93 21.73 -13.18
N PHE A 59 -3.05 21.05 -12.92
CA PHE A 59 -3.27 20.38 -11.64
C PHE A 59 -3.25 18.89 -11.87
N VAL A 60 -2.19 18.19 -11.46
CA VAL A 60 -2.29 16.74 -11.29
C VAL A 60 -3.14 16.50 -10.04
N GLN A 61 -4.35 15.94 -10.20
CA GLN A 61 -5.08 15.41 -9.06
C GLN A 61 -4.40 14.10 -8.69
N MET A 62 -3.69 14.11 -7.57
CA MET A 62 -3.00 12.93 -7.06
C MET A 62 -3.70 12.45 -5.79
N VAL A 63 -4.14 11.20 -5.84
CA VAL A 63 -4.77 10.51 -4.71
C VAL A 63 -3.95 9.27 -4.40
N VAL A 64 -3.68 9.05 -3.13
CA VAL A 64 -3.11 7.80 -2.62
C VAL A 64 -4.29 6.96 -2.17
N GLU A 65 -4.69 6.04 -3.03
CA GLU A 65 -5.87 5.19 -2.92
C GLU A 65 -5.49 3.86 -2.29
N LYS A 66 -6.28 3.44 -1.30
CA LYS A 66 -6.21 2.10 -0.72
C LYS A 66 -4.88 1.69 -0.05
N PRO A 67 -4.11 2.56 0.64
CA PRO A 67 -3.12 2.08 1.61
C PRO A 67 -3.76 1.21 2.70
N VAL A 68 -3.44 -0.08 2.70
CA VAL A 68 -3.78 -1.01 3.77
C VAL A 68 -2.51 -1.53 4.43
N LEU A 69 -2.56 -1.67 5.76
CA LEU A 69 -1.46 -2.19 6.56
C LEU A 69 -1.86 -3.51 7.21
N TYR A 70 -1.02 -4.53 7.00
CA TYR A 70 -1.05 -5.80 7.70
C TYR A 70 0.16 -5.91 8.63
N PHE A 71 0.00 -6.71 9.67
CA PHE A 71 1.03 -6.94 10.67
C PHE A 71 1.30 -8.44 10.77
N HIS A 72 2.55 -8.82 10.94
CA HIS A 72 2.93 -10.22 11.16
C HIS A 72 3.73 -10.31 12.44
N THR A 73 3.27 -11.10 13.41
CA THR A 73 3.94 -11.25 14.70
C THR A 73 3.95 -12.72 15.14
N PRO A 74 5.06 -13.25 15.69
CA PRO A 74 5.10 -14.59 16.24
C PRO A 74 4.48 -14.68 17.64
N GLU A 75 4.31 -13.54 18.32
CA GLU A 75 3.79 -13.46 19.69
C GLU A 75 2.87 -12.25 19.88
N ALA A 76 2.05 -12.29 20.93
CA ALA A 76 1.16 -11.18 21.24
C ALA A 76 1.95 -9.93 21.68
N LEU A 77 1.65 -8.78 21.10
CA LEU A 77 2.42 -7.55 21.29
C LEU A 77 1.50 -6.32 21.28
N ALA A 78 1.81 -5.33 22.13
CA ALA A 78 1.20 -4.01 22.02
C ALA A 78 2.11 -3.06 21.23
N ILE A 79 1.53 -2.34 20.26
CA ILE A 79 2.25 -1.33 19.48
C ILE A 79 1.53 0.03 19.53
N GLN A 80 2.32 1.07 19.33
CA GLN A 80 1.85 2.39 18.92
C GLN A 80 2.32 2.61 17.49
N LEU A 81 1.41 3.00 16.59
CA LEU A 81 1.68 3.23 15.19
C LEU A 81 1.26 4.65 14.81
N GLU A 82 2.10 5.36 14.08
CA GLU A 82 1.81 6.65 13.50
C GLU A 82 2.18 6.63 12.01
N VAL A 83 1.23 7.02 11.16
CA VAL A 83 1.49 7.28 9.73
C VAL A 83 1.58 8.78 9.54
N LEU A 84 2.75 9.27 9.15
CA LEU A 84 3.04 10.67 8.91
C LEU A 84 2.92 10.98 7.42
N PRO A 85 1.87 11.67 6.94
CA PRO A 85 1.77 12.07 5.55
C PRO A 85 2.97 12.93 5.13
N GLY A 86 3.48 12.68 3.93
CA GLY A 86 4.57 13.44 3.35
C GLY A 86 4.21 14.90 3.07
N PRO A 87 5.20 15.79 2.88
CA PRO A 87 4.95 17.21 2.64
C PRO A 87 4.06 17.48 1.42
N GLY A 88 2.84 17.96 1.66
CA GLY A 88 1.87 18.24 0.60
C GLY A 88 0.83 17.14 0.41
N PHE A 89 0.79 16.14 1.30
CA PHE A 89 -0.34 15.23 1.45
C PHE A 89 -1.14 15.54 2.70
N GLU A 90 -2.44 15.23 2.67
CA GLU A 90 -3.31 15.24 3.84
C GLU A 90 -4.16 13.97 3.91
N ALA A 91 -4.47 13.53 5.13
CA ALA A 91 -5.36 12.41 5.35
C ALA A 91 -6.79 12.75 4.94
N ARG A 92 -7.41 11.89 4.13
CA ARG A 92 -8.80 11.99 3.69
C ARG A 92 -9.72 11.01 4.38
N GLU A 93 -9.19 9.83 4.66
CA GLU A 93 -9.94 8.71 5.21
C GLU A 93 -8.97 7.83 6.01
N HIS A 94 -9.47 7.16 7.04
CA HIS A 94 -8.70 6.18 7.79
C HIS A 94 -9.60 5.25 8.57
N TYR A 95 -9.12 4.04 8.80
CA TYR A 95 -9.84 3.02 9.54
C TYR A 95 -8.88 2.17 10.39
N PRO A 96 -9.22 1.89 11.66
CA PRO A 96 -10.35 2.44 12.41
C PRO A 96 -10.28 3.95 12.59
N PRO A 97 -11.40 4.58 13.01
CA PRO A 97 -11.40 5.99 13.37
C PRO A 97 -10.33 6.31 14.41
N THR A 98 -9.52 7.32 14.11
CA THR A 98 -8.51 7.86 15.03
C THR A 98 -8.31 9.36 14.82
N ARG A 99 -7.42 9.99 15.59
CA ARG A 99 -6.92 11.35 15.36
C ARG A 99 -5.51 11.28 14.78
N GLY A 100 -5.30 11.90 13.63
CA GLY A 100 -3.96 12.11 13.07
C GLY A 100 -3.23 10.84 12.62
N LEU A 101 -3.95 9.83 12.11
CA LEU A 101 -3.38 8.54 11.66
C LEU A 101 -2.48 7.85 12.71
N HIS A 102 -2.91 7.92 13.97
CA HIS A 102 -2.20 7.30 15.08
C HIS A 102 -3.05 6.19 15.71
N TRP A 103 -2.55 4.97 15.82
CA TRP A 103 -3.28 3.84 16.42
C TRP A 103 -2.50 3.20 17.57
N SER A 104 -3.21 2.89 18.65
CA SER A 104 -2.74 1.95 19.66
C SER A 104 -3.38 0.59 19.37
N ALA A 105 -2.57 -0.43 19.09
CA ALA A 105 -3.06 -1.75 18.74
C ALA A 105 -2.43 -2.83 19.62
N ARG A 106 -3.22 -3.87 19.95
CA ARG A 106 -2.69 -5.15 20.41
C ARG A 106 -2.75 -6.13 19.24
N LEU A 107 -1.62 -6.75 18.93
CA LEU A 107 -1.46 -7.73 17.87
C LEU A 107 -1.54 -9.11 18.52
N SER A 108 -2.31 -10.00 17.91
CA SER A 108 -2.28 -11.42 18.22
C SER A 108 -1.70 -12.20 17.04
N PRO A 109 -0.87 -13.22 17.27
CA PRO A 109 -0.21 -13.97 16.20
C PRO A 109 -1.22 -14.75 15.34
N GLU A 110 -2.38 -15.11 15.87
CA GLU A 110 -3.43 -15.75 15.09
C GLU A 110 -4.11 -14.78 14.10
N GLY A 111 -4.48 -15.33 12.94
CA GLY A 111 -5.30 -14.64 11.95
C GLY A 111 -6.62 -14.14 12.51
N CYS A 112 -7.13 -13.05 11.95
CA CYS A 112 -8.41 -12.48 12.39
C CYS A 112 -9.58 -13.28 11.82
N VAL A 113 -10.29 -13.99 12.69
CA VAL A 113 -11.42 -14.86 12.32
C VAL A 113 -12.74 -14.18 12.63
N GLY A 114 -13.68 -14.23 11.68
CA GLY A 114 -15.04 -13.74 11.83
C GLY A 114 -15.43 -12.77 10.72
N GLN A 115 -16.66 -12.29 10.76
CA GLN A 115 -17.09 -11.17 9.93
C GLN A 115 -16.75 -9.86 10.64
N HIS A 116 -15.96 -9.01 9.99
CA HIS A 116 -15.65 -7.68 10.48
C HIS A 116 -16.67 -6.69 9.94
N ARG A 117 -17.03 -5.71 10.77
CA ARG A 117 -17.95 -4.64 10.37
C ARG A 117 -17.12 -3.43 9.98
N TYR A 118 -17.34 -2.95 8.76
CA TYR A 118 -16.79 -1.70 8.28
C TYR A 118 -17.90 -0.64 8.25
N LEU A 119 -17.51 0.61 8.48
CA LEU A 119 -18.46 1.72 8.40
C LEU A 119 -18.95 1.85 6.95
N THR A 120 -20.26 1.93 6.78
CA THR A 120 -20.89 2.15 5.47
C THR A 120 -20.92 3.63 5.09
N ASP A 121 -20.90 4.51 6.09
CA ASP A 121 -20.92 5.95 5.93
C ASP A 121 -19.57 6.51 6.37
N CYS A 122 -18.91 7.26 5.48
CA CYS A 122 -17.71 8.02 5.81
C CYS A 122 -17.93 9.50 5.52
N ALA A 123 -17.35 10.35 6.37
CA ALA A 123 -17.39 11.79 6.24
C ALA A 123 -16.17 12.32 5.45
N ALA A 124 -15.71 11.58 4.44
CA ALA A 124 -14.58 12.01 3.64
C ALA A 124 -14.94 13.31 2.88
N PRO A 125 -14.09 14.36 2.90
CA PRO A 125 -14.42 15.66 2.31
C PRO A 125 -14.74 15.65 0.81
N ASP A 126 -14.26 14.65 0.08
CA ASP A 126 -14.45 14.48 -1.36
C ASP A 126 -15.61 13.53 -1.71
N GLY A 127 -16.34 13.01 -0.72
CA GLY A 127 -17.46 12.08 -0.91
C GLY A 127 -17.08 10.67 -1.34
N ILE A 128 -15.77 10.34 -1.38
CA ILE A 128 -15.28 8.99 -1.71
C ILE A 128 -15.13 8.18 -0.44
N CYS A 129 -15.66 6.96 -0.46
CA CYS A 129 -15.68 6.04 0.67
C CYS A 129 -15.03 4.71 0.33
N GLU A 130 -13.74 4.57 0.63
CA GLU A 130 -13.03 3.32 0.40
C GLU A 130 -13.19 2.34 1.57
N VAL A 131 -13.54 2.81 2.77
CA VAL A 131 -13.76 1.93 3.94
C VAL A 131 -14.81 0.84 3.68
N ARG A 132 -15.81 1.11 2.83
CA ARG A 132 -16.84 0.13 2.45
C ARG A 132 -16.28 -1.11 1.72
N GLU A 133 -15.09 -1.00 1.13
CA GLU A 133 -14.47 -2.02 0.28
C GLU A 133 -13.46 -2.87 1.06
N LEU A 134 -13.13 -2.52 2.32
CA LEU A 134 -12.08 -3.16 3.11
C LEU A 134 -12.30 -4.64 3.38
N SER A 135 -13.56 -5.12 3.38
CA SER A 135 -13.86 -6.55 3.47
C SER A 135 -13.27 -7.37 2.33
N GLY A 136 -13.08 -6.75 1.15
CA GLY A 136 -12.41 -7.35 0.01
C GLY A 136 -10.90 -7.50 0.21
N TYR A 137 -10.31 -6.75 1.16
CA TYR A 137 -8.86 -6.64 1.35
C TYR A 137 -8.37 -7.43 2.56
N GLU A 138 -9.25 -8.10 3.29
CA GLU A 138 -8.85 -8.93 4.42
C GLU A 138 -7.91 -10.07 3.96
N THR A 139 -6.95 -10.39 4.82
CA THR A 139 -6.09 -11.57 4.69
C THR A 139 -6.22 -12.43 5.95
N ARG A 140 -5.88 -13.71 5.83
CA ARG A 140 -5.97 -14.68 6.93
C ARG A 140 -4.62 -14.98 7.59
N ASP A 141 -3.54 -14.60 6.92
CA ASP A 141 -2.17 -14.83 7.33
C ASP A 141 -1.58 -13.69 8.17
N GLY A 142 -2.20 -12.50 8.14
CA GLY A 142 -1.84 -11.38 9.01
C GLY A 142 -2.37 -11.54 10.44
N ALA A 143 -1.66 -10.94 11.39
CA ALA A 143 -2.04 -10.84 12.79
C ALA A 143 -3.40 -10.13 12.96
N CYS A 144 -4.22 -10.64 13.88
CA CYS A 144 -5.44 -9.94 14.26
C CYS A 144 -5.12 -8.77 15.19
N LEU A 145 -5.65 -7.60 14.85
CA LEU A 145 -5.45 -6.37 15.61
C LEU A 145 -6.63 -6.12 16.54
N GLU A 146 -6.33 -5.66 17.75
CA GLU A 146 -7.32 -5.08 18.66
C GLU A 146 -7.05 -3.58 18.83
N VAL A 147 -7.96 -2.74 18.34
CA VAL A 147 -7.88 -1.28 18.40
C VAL A 147 -9.16 -0.74 19.00
N GLY A 148 -9.06 0.01 20.09
CA GLY A 148 -10.24 0.57 20.77
C GLY A 148 -11.23 -0.50 21.29
N GLY A 149 -10.79 -1.75 21.48
CA GLY A 149 -11.63 -2.88 21.88
C GLY A 149 -12.31 -3.63 20.71
N GLU A 150 -12.12 -3.19 19.47
CA GLU A 150 -12.60 -3.89 18.28
C GLU A 150 -11.50 -4.74 17.67
N ARG A 151 -11.87 -5.90 17.11
CA ARG A 151 -10.95 -6.79 16.39
C ARG A 151 -11.04 -6.57 14.88
N MET A 152 -9.90 -6.54 14.20
CA MET A 152 -9.83 -6.30 12.75
C MET A 152 -8.54 -6.86 12.13
N PRO A 153 -8.54 -7.18 10.83
CA PRO A 153 -7.38 -7.79 10.17
C PRO A 153 -6.37 -6.78 9.62
N LEU A 154 -6.73 -5.50 9.52
CA LEU A 154 -5.91 -4.48 8.87
C LEU A 154 -6.16 -3.08 9.45
N LEU A 155 -5.22 -2.18 9.20
CA LEU A 155 -5.43 -0.73 9.27
C LEU A 155 -5.50 -0.16 7.86
N PHE A 156 -6.13 1.00 7.70
CA PHE A 156 -6.28 1.66 6.41
C PHE A 156 -6.16 3.17 6.56
N TYR A 157 -5.60 3.82 5.54
CA TYR A 157 -5.65 5.26 5.37
C TYR A 157 -5.70 5.65 3.91
N ARG A 158 -6.19 6.86 3.62
CA ARG A 158 -6.21 7.46 2.28
C ARG A 158 -5.62 8.84 2.36
N LEU A 159 -4.75 9.20 1.42
CA LEU A 159 -4.17 10.54 1.35
C LEU A 159 -4.60 11.22 0.05
N ALA A 160 -4.66 12.55 0.09
CA ALA A 160 -4.76 13.37 -1.10
C ALA A 160 -3.64 14.40 -1.12
N ALA A 161 -3.12 14.68 -2.31
CA ALA A 161 -2.21 15.79 -2.49
C ALA A 161 -2.97 17.13 -2.32
N THR A 162 -2.39 18.05 -1.56
CA THR A 162 -2.88 19.43 -1.34
C THR A 162 -2.23 20.44 -2.27
N ARG A 163 -1.23 19.99 -3.03
CA ARG A 163 -0.44 20.76 -4.01
C ARG A 163 0.13 19.79 -5.04
N PRO A 164 0.62 20.26 -6.20
CA PRO A 164 1.32 19.40 -7.16
C PRO A 164 2.51 18.68 -6.48
N ILE A 165 2.55 17.35 -6.61
CA ILE A 165 3.63 16.50 -6.11
C ILE A 165 4.37 15.93 -7.32
N ALA A 166 5.70 16.06 -7.33
CA ALA A 166 6.52 15.46 -8.36
C ALA A 166 6.65 13.95 -8.11
N LEU A 167 6.24 13.15 -9.09
CA LEU A 167 6.47 11.71 -9.13
C LEU A 167 7.83 11.42 -9.80
N PRO A 168 8.39 10.22 -9.61
CA PRO A 168 9.66 9.86 -10.22
C PRO A 168 9.55 9.65 -11.74
N VAL A 169 8.34 9.71 -12.31
CA VAL A 169 8.09 9.75 -13.75
C VAL A 169 7.30 11.01 -14.06
N ALA A 170 7.76 11.74 -15.07
CA ALA A 170 7.01 12.85 -15.65
C ALA A 170 6.44 12.42 -17.01
N VAL A 171 5.17 12.78 -17.23
CA VAL A 171 4.41 12.48 -18.44
C VAL A 171 4.06 13.79 -19.15
N ASN A 172 4.11 13.78 -20.47
CA ASN A 172 3.71 14.89 -21.33
C ASN A 172 2.81 14.34 -22.45
N VAL A 173 1.58 14.85 -22.51
CA VAL A 173 0.57 14.47 -23.50
C VAL A 173 0.36 15.67 -24.43
N SER A 174 0.56 15.48 -25.72
CA SER A 174 0.44 16.54 -26.73
C SER A 174 -0.25 15.99 -27.98
N GLY A 175 -1.58 16.12 -28.03
CA GLY A 175 -2.38 15.42 -29.03
C GLY A 175 -2.25 13.91 -28.82
N ASP A 176 -1.98 13.17 -29.89
CA ASP A 176 -1.83 11.71 -29.82
C ASP A 176 -0.44 11.25 -29.35
N LEU A 177 0.50 12.19 -29.18
CA LEU A 177 1.86 11.88 -28.75
C LEU A 177 1.93 11.93 -27.22
N VAL A 178 2.12 10.76 -26.61
CA VAL A 178 2.47 10.63 -25.18
C VAL A 178 3.97 10.41 -25.05
N ARG A 179 4.64 11.24 -24.25
CA ARG A 179 6.04 11.09 -23.89
C ARG A 179 6.19 10.97 -22.38
N ALA A 180 7.19 10.24 -21.95
CA ALA A 180 7.56 10.16 -20.54
C ALA A 180 9.08 10.12 -20.37
N HIS A 181 9.54 10.43 -19.16
CA HIS A 181 10.89 10.14 -18.71
C HIS A 181 10.90 9.90 -17.19
N ALA A 182 11.89 9.16 -16.71
CA ALA A 182 12.19 9.07 -15.30
C ALA A 182 12.92 10.35 -14.87
N THR A 183 12.51 10.96 -13.75
CA THR A 183 13.19 12.15 -13.22
C THR A 183 14.51 11.79 -12.52
N ARG A 184 14.68 10.50 -12.19
CA ARG A 184 15.89 9.93 -11.59
C ARG A 184 15.96 8.43 -11.84
N GLY A 185 17.18 7.92 -11.93
CA GLY A 185 17.42 6.49 -12.21
C GLY A 185 16.78 6.02 -13.51
N GLU A 186 16.49 4.73 -13.57
CA GLU A 186 15.70 4.08 -14.61
C GLU A 186 14.42 3.53 -13.96
N ILE A 187 13.29 3.64 -14.66
CA ILE A 187 11.99 3.12 -14.19
C ILE A 187 11.38 2.23 -15.25
N SER A 188 11.06 1.00 -14.86
CA SER A 188 10.35 0.04 -15.70
C SER A 188 8.88 -0.05 -15.29
N GLY A 189 8.02 -0.23 -16.28
CA GLY A 189 6.57 -0.30 -16.11
C GLY A 189 5.88 -0.72 -17.39
N PHE A 190 4.58 -0.44 -17.49
CA PHE A 190 3.78 -0.75 -18.67
C PHE A 190 2.83 0.40 -18.99
N ARG A 191 2.68 0.68 -20.29
CA ARG A 191 1.52 1.42 -20.77
C ARG A 191 0.41 0.43 -21.12
N MET A 192 -0.80 0.71 -20.71
CA MET A 192 -1.99 -0.06 -21.05
C MET A 192 -3.07 0.84 -21.62
N ALA A 193 -3.81 0.34 -22.61
CA ALA A 193 -4.95 1.04 -23.17
C ALA A 193 -5.93 0.03 -23.77
N LEU A 194 -7.16 0.48 -24.01
CA LEU A 194 -8.12 -0.25 -24.83
C LEU A 194 -7.79 -0.01 -26.32
N VAL A 195 -7.45 -1.08 -27.04
CA VAL A 195 -7.14 -1.06 -28.48
C VAL A 195 -8.05 -2.07 -29.17
N ASP A 196 -8.87 -1.59 -30.11
CA ASP A 196 -9.86 -2.40 -30.83
C ASP A 196 -10.82 -3.18 -29.91
N GLY A 197 -11.16 -2.60 -28.75
CA GLY A 197 -12.06 -3.22 -27.76
C GLY A 197 -11.37 -4.23 -26.83
N GLU A 198 -10.05 -4.43 -26.96
CA GLU A 198 -9.27 -5.31 -26.08
C GLU A 198 -8.25 -4.52 -25.27
N VAL A 199 -8.02 -4.92 -24.02
CA VAL A 199 -6.96 -4.31 -23.20
C VAL A 199 -5.62 -4.82 -23.71
N ARG A 200 -4.76 -3.88 -24.12
CA ARG A 200 -3.41 -4.16 -24.58
C ARG A 200 -2.39 -3.52 -23.66
N ALA A 201 -1.19 -4.10 -23.64
CA ALA A 201 -0.05 -3.57 -22.91
C ALA A 201 1.16 -3.36 -23.84
N ALA A 202 2.07 -2.50 -23.40
CA ALA A 202 3.44 -2.42 -23.90
C ALA A 202 4.39 -2.16 -22.73
N ALA A 203 5.47 -2.93 -22.66
CA ALA A 203 6.53 -2.70 -21.69
C ALA A 203 7.23 -1.37 -21.95
N VAL A 204 7.58 -0.67 -20.87
CA VAL A 204 8.22 0.64 -20.91
C VAL A 204 9.42 0.62 -19.97
N THR A 205 10.57 1.08 -20.47
CA THR A 205 11.74 1.39 -19.64
C THR A 205 12.12 2.83 -19.88
N LEU A 206 12.01 3.66 -18.84
CA LEU A 206 12.23 5.10 -18.87
C LEU A 206 13.60 5.45 -18.29
N GLY A 207 14.45 6.04 -19.13
CA GLY A 207 15.64 6.77 -18.68
C GLY A 207 15.31 8.23 -18.39
N GLN A 208 16.36 9.05 -18.21
CA GLN A 208 16.24 10.48 -17.88
C GLN A 208 15.99 11.40 -19.09
N THR A 209 15.73 10.82 -20.25
CA THR A 209 15.44 11.56 -21.48
C THR A 209 14.00 11.35 -21.89
N TRP A 210 13.33 12.43 -22.31
CA TRP A 210 11.99 12.34 -22.90
C TRP A 210 11.98 11.40 -24.09
N GLN A 211 11.13 10.38 -24.03
CA GLN A 211 10.89 9.46 -25.13
C GLN A 211 9.39 9.24 -25.35
N PRO A 212 8.95 9.00 -26.59
CA PRO A 212 7.60 8.54 -26.87
C PRO A 212 7.32 7.23 -26.13
N LEU A 213 6.13 7.12 -25.54
CA LEU A 213 5.67 5.84 -25.03
C LEU A 213 5.25 4.94 -26.19
N PRO A 214 5.56 3.63 -26.14
CA PRO A 214 5.12 2.69 -27.17
C PRO A 214 3.59 2.61 -27.20
N THR A 215 3.03 2.29 -28.37
CA THR A 215 1.62 1.95 -28.51
C THR A 215 1.37 0.57 -27.91
N PRO A 216 0.38 0.40 -27.01
CA PRO A 216 0.04 -0.92 -26.48
C PRO A 216 -0.42 -1.86 -27.59
N SER A 217 0.22 -3.04 -27.70
CA SER A 217 -0.09 -4.03 -28.75
C SER A 217 -0.09 -5.47 -28.24
N GLU A 218 0.52 -5.73 -27.10
CA GLU A 218 0.62 -7.07 -26.52
C GLU A 218 -0.57 -7.38 -25.62
N SER A 219 -0.76 -8.65 -25.28
CA SER A 219 -1.72 -9.05 -24.25
C SER A 219 -1.34 -8.46 -22.89
N TRP A 220 -2.34 -8.00 -22.13
CA TRP A 220 -2.13 -7.49 -20.77
C TRP A 220 -1.65 -8.55 -19.77
N VAL A 221 -1.77 -9.85 -20.11
CA VAL A 221 -1.39 -10.97 -19.24
C VAL A 221 0.07 -10.87 -18.78
N HIS A 222 1.01 -10.54 -19.68
CA HIS A 222 2.41 -10.36 -19.30
C HIS A 222 2.61 -9.19 -18.32
N ALA A 223 1.84 -8.11 -18.47
CA ALA A 223 1.89 -6.95 -17.58
C ALA A 223 1.34 -7.31 -16.19
N ALA A 224 0.28 -8.11 -16.14
CA ALA A 224 -0.30 -8.65 -14.91
C ALA A 224 0.65 -9.63 -14.19
N GLU A 225 1.29 -10.54 -14.90
CA GLU A 225 2.32 -11.45 -14.35
C GLU A 225 3.51 -10.66 -13.79
N ALA A 226 4.02 -9.68 -14.53
CA ALA A 226 5.12 -8.82 -14.09
C ALA A 226 4.74 -8.00 -12.85
N LEU A 227 3.51 -7.46 -12.79
CA LEU A 227 3.01 -6.78 -11.60
C LEU A 227 2.97 -7.71 -10.38
N ASN A 228 2.47 -8.94 -10.55
CA ASN A 228 2.43 -9.92 -9.46
C ASN A 228 3.84 -10.30 -8.96
N VAL A 229 4.81 -10.43 -9.87
CA VAL A 229 6.23 -10.64 -9.51
C VAL A 229 6.76 -9.45 -8.72
N ALA A 230 6.49 -8.21 -9.18
CA ALA A 230 6.96 -7.01 -8.49
C ALA A 230 6.35 -6.85 -7.09
N LEU A 231 5.07 -7.18 -6.91
CA LEU A 231 4.42 -7.20 -5.59
C LEU A 231 5.08 -8.22 -4.65
N ARG A 232 5.46 -9.40 -5.16
CA ARG A 232 6.19 -10.43 -4.39
C ARG A 232 7.59 -9.94 -4.02
N GLU A 233 8.31 -9.33 -4.95
CA GLU A 233 9.66 -8.78 -4.71
C GLU A 233 9.63 -7.62 -3.72
N ALA A 234 8.53 -6.85 -3.66
CA ALA A 234 8.29 -5.84 -2.64
C ALA A 234 8.02 -6.42 -1.23
N GLY A 235 7.89 -7.75 -1.11
CA GLY A 235 7.76 -8.46 0.17
C GLY A 235 6.34 -8.86 0.55
N LEU A 236 5.33 -8.64 -0.31
CA LEU A 236 3.96 -9.05 0.00
C LEU A 236 3.80 -10.57 0.00
N THR A 237 3.00 -11.09 0.93
CA THR A 237 2.65 -12.52 1.01
C THR A 237 1.70 -12.93 -0.13
N GLY A 238 1.46 -14.24 -0.29
CA GLY A 238 0.48 -14.73 -1.27
C GLY A 238 -0.93 -14.19 -1.02
N ALA A 239 -1.38 -14.13 0.24
CA ALA A 239 -2.71 -13.64 0.58
C ALA A 239 -2.84 -12.13 0.39
N GLU A 240 -1.80 -11.36 0.71
CA GLU A 240 -1.74 -9.91 0.48
C GLU A 240 -1.76 -9.56 -1.01
N ARG A 241 -1.01 -10.29 -1.85
CA ARG A 241 -1.08 -10.13 -3.30
C ARG A 241 -2.46 -10.47 -3.86
N ALA A 242 -3.10 -11.52 -3.34
CA ALA A 242 -4.46 -11.86 -3.71
C ALA A 242 -5.46 -10.76 -3.26
N ALA A 243 -5.25 -10.12 -2.11
CA ALA A 243 -6.05 -8.98 -1.67
C ALA A 243 -5.88 -7.77 -2.60
N PHE A 244 -4.64 -7.43 -2.97
CA PHE A 244 -4.35 -6.39 -3.97
C PHE A 244 -5.05 -6.69 -5.30
N GLN A 245 -4.97 -7.94 -5.78
CA GLN A 245 -5.63 -8.38 -7.01
C GLN A 245 -7.15 -8.19 -6.94
N ARG A 246 -7.81 -8.64 -5.87
CA ARG A 246 -9.25 -8.41 -5.71
C ARG A 246 -9.62 -6.92 -5.70
N ALA A 247 -8.74 -6.08 -5.16
CA ALA A 247 -8.95 -4.64 -5.07
C ALA A 247 -8.83 -3.91 -6.42
N TRP A 248 -7.86 -4.32 -7.26
CA TRP A 248 -7.41 -3.47 -8.37
C TRP A 248 -7.43 -4.13 -9.75
N TRP A 249 -7.53 -5.46 -9.87
CA TRP A 249 -7.34 -6.11 -11.18
C TRP A 249 -8.39 -5.68 -12.20
N ARG A 250 -9.65 -5.55 -11.78
CA ARG A 250 -10.73 -5.12 -12.67
C ARG A 250 -10.52 -3.68 -13.14
N GLU A 251 -10.07 -2.80 -12.24
CA GLU A 251 -9.84 -1.38 -12.57
C GLU A 251 -8.61 -1.19 -13.46
N LEU A 252 -7.56 -1.99 -13.25
CA LEU A 252 -6.33 -1.92 -14.04
C LEU A 252 -6.45 -2.62 -15.39
N PHE A 253 -7.04 -3.81 -15.44
CA PHE A 253 -6.99 -4.70 -16.60
C PHE A 253 -8.35 -4.98 -17.23
N GLY A 254 -9.45 -4.45 -16.68
CA GLY A 254 -10.81 -4.75 -17.15
C GLY A 254 -11.23 -6.21 -16.96
N ALA A 255 -10.47 -6.98 -16.17
CA ALA A 255 -10.61 -8.42 -16.04
C ALA A 255 -10.47 -8.88 -14.58
N ALA A 256 -11.01 -10.06 -14.28
CA ALA A 256 -10.70 -10.75 -13.03
C ALA A 256 -9.21 -11.13 -13.01
N PRO A 257 -8.59 -11.29 -11.82
CA PRO A 257 -7.26 -11.85 -11.73
C PRO A 257 -7.19 -13.22 -12.41
N PRO A 258 -6.09 -13.53 -13.12
CA PRO A 258 -5.90 -14.86 -13.67
C PRO A 258 -6.00 -15.86 -12.51
N SER A 259 -6.86 -16.88 -12.66
CA SER A 259 -6.98 -17.94 -11.68
C SER A 259 -5.59 -18.48 -11.39
N ALA A 260 -5.15 -18.44 -10.13
CA ALA A 260 -3.86 -18.98 -9.74
C ALA A 260 -3.80 -20.42 -10.24
N SER A 261 -3.00 -20.67 -11.27
CA SER A 261 -2.64 -22.02 -11.65
C SER A 261 -1.99 -22.63 -10.42
N SER A 262 -2.67 -23.63 -9.84
CA SER A 262 -2.23 -24.45 -8.72
C SER A 262 -0.71 -24.58 -8.66
N GLU A 263 -0.06 -23.70 -7.88
CA GLU A 263 1.25 -24.05 -7.35
C GLU A 263 1.00 -25.26 -6.46
N PRO A 264 1.77 -26.35 -6.60
CA PRO A 264 1.56 -27.52 -5.77
C PRO A 264 1.93 -27.13 -4.34
N GLU A 265 0.92 -26.88 -3.52
CA GLU A 265 1.07 -27.00 -2.08
C GLU A 265 1.49 -28.45 -1.83
N ASP A 266 2.71 -28.63 -1.34
CA ASP A 266 3.19 -29.88 -0.74
C ASP A 266 2.29 -30.21 0.46
N ALA A 267 1.11 -30.75 0.18
CA ALA A 267 0.21 -31.33 1.16
C ALA A 267 0.18 -32.83 0.89
N MET A 268 0.96 -33.55 1.72
CA MET A 268 0.85 -34.98 1.92
C MET A 268 -0.61 -35.42 1.96
N GLU A 269 -0.96 -36.19 0.95
CA GLU A 269 -2.25 -36.84 0.75
C GLU A 269 -2.42 -37.96 1.79
N GLU A 270 -2.99 -37.64 2.96
CA GLU A 270 -3.62 -38.67 3.79
C GLU A 270 -5.03 -38.95 3.25
N ALA A 271 -5.10 -40.02 2.48
CA ALA A 271 -6.32 -40.60 1.95
C ALA A 271 -7.30 -41.00 3.07
N PHE A 272 -8.47 -40.37 3.09
CA PHE A 272 -9.67 -40.94 3.70
C PHE A 272 -10.73 -41.19 2.63
N PRO A 273 -11.17 -42.45 2.44
CA PRO A 273 -12.21 -42.77 1.47
C PRO A 273 -13.60 -42.62 2.09
N GLY A 274 -14.50 -41.99 1.35
CA GLY A 274 -15.93 -42.20 1.48
C GLY A 274 -16.71 -40.96 1.91
N THR A 275 -17.23 -40.23 0.94
CA THR A 275 -18.64 -39.83 1.00
C THR A 275 -19.18 -39.69 -0.42
N GLU A 276 -20.19 -40.49 -0.71
CA GLU A 276 -20.92 -40.55 -1.97
C GLU A 276 -21.77 -39.30 -2.20
N HIS A 277 -22.09 -39.10 -3.48
CA HIS A 277 -22.92 -38.07 -4.09
C HIS A 277 -24.09 -37.51 -3.26
N GLN A 278 -24.19 -36.18 -3.27
CA GLN A 278 -25.49 -35.51 -3.26
C GLN A 278 -25.46 -34.39 -4.31
N GLU A 279 -26.01 -34.72 -5.47
CA GLU A 279 -26.45 -33.77 -6.50
C GLU A 279 -27.64 -32.95 -5.98
N ASP A 280 -27.85 -31.80 -6.61
CA ASP A 280 -29.04 -30.94 -6.60
C ASP A 280 -29.22 -29.94 -5.44
N GLN A 281 -28.73 -28.71 -5.66
CA GLN A 281 -29.60 -27.53 -5.79
C GLN A 281 -28.80 -26.32 -6.29
N GLU A 282 -28.68 -26.21 -7.62
CA GLU A 282 -28.38 -24.94 -8.28
C GLU A 282 -29.63 -24.05 -8.18
N VAL A 283 -29.63 -23.14 -7.21
CA VAL A 283 -30.51 -21.98 -7.27
C VAL A 283 -29.83 -20.97 -8.20
N GLU A 284 -30.08 -21.09 -9.51
CA GLU A 284 -29.86 -19.99 -10.46
C GLU A 284 -30.72 -18.80 -10.00
N GLN A 285 -30.14 -17.93 -9.18
CA GLN A 285 -30.63 -16.56 -9.06
C GLN A 285 -30.34 -15.90 -10.41
N GLN A 286 -31.31 -15.99 -11.33
CA GLN A 286 -31.34 -15.24 -12.58
C GLN A 286 -31.36 -13.76 -12.24
N VAL A 287 -30.18 -13.16 -12.15
CA VAL A 287 -30.01 -11.72 -12.29
C VAL A 287 -30.57 -11.38 -13.68
N PRO A 288 -31.55 -10.47 -13.80
CA PRO A 288 -32.07 -10.08 -15.10
C PRO A 288 -30.90 -9.70 -16.01
N LEU A 289 -30.80 -10.30 -17.21
CA LEU A 289 -29.66 -10.10 -18.12
C LEU A 289 -29.37 -8.61 -18.36
N GLU A 290 -30.39 -7.75 -18.30
CA GLU A 290 -30.25 -6.29 -18.46
C GLU A 290 -29.54 -5.59 -17.28
N GLU A 291 -29.61 -6.14 -16.06
CA GLU A 291 -28.87 -5.63 -14.88
C GLU A 291 -27.43 -6.13 -14.87
N ALA A 292 -27.19 -7.38 -15.31
CA ALA A 292 -25.85 -7.89 -15.57
C ALA A 292 -25.17 -7.10 -16.71
N GLU A 293 -25.88 -6.77 -17.79
CA GLU A 293 -25.36 -5.97 -18.90
C GLU A 293 -25.14 -4.49 -18.51
N ARG A 294 -25.95 -3.92 -17.61
CA ARG A 294 -25.68 -2.58 -17.03
C ARG A 294 -24.48 -2.58 -16.07
N MET A 295 -24.26 -3.65 -15.31
CA MET A 295 -23.05 -3.83 -14.49
C MET A 295 -21.79 -4.12 -15.32
N VAL A 296 -21.94 -4.66 -16.54
CA VAL A 296 -20.84 -4.94 -17.48
C VAL A 296 -20.38 -3.68 -18.24
N ARG A 297 -21.12 -2.57 -18.20
CA ARG A 297 -20.56 -1.25 -18.53
C ARG A 297 -19.70 -0.73 -17.39
N GLY A 298 -18.68 -1.50 -17.02
CA GLY A 298 -17.56 -1.00 -16.25
C GLY A 298 -16.98 0.21 -16.99
N GLU A 299 -16.56 1.22 -16.23
CA GLU A 299 -15.83 2.35 -16.80
C GLU A 299 -14.71 1.84 -17.72
N PRO A 300 -14.47 2.48 -18.88
CA PRO A 300 -13.49 1.99 -19.83
C PRO A 300 -12.13 1.92 -19.15
N VAL A 301 -11.37 0.85 -19.43
CA VAL A 301 -9.95 0.79 -19.06
C VAL A 301 -9.27 2.02 -19.67
N LEU A 302 -8.83 2.93 -18.79
CA LEU A 302 -8.19 4.18 -19.20
C LEU A 302 -6.84 3.89 -19.85
N ASP A 303 -6.41 4.75 -20.77
CA ASP A 303 -5.00 4.74 -21.21
C ASP A 303 -4.14 5.18 -20.02
N VAL A 304 -3.27 4.28 -19.57
CA VAL A 304 -2.50 4.47 -18.34
C VAL A 304 -1.05 4.04 -18.52
N LEU A 305 -0.15 4.76 -17.86
CA LEU A 305 1.20 4.28 -17.58
C LEU A 305 1.25 3.87 -16.10
N PHE A 306 1.58 2.60 -15.83
CA PHE A 306 1.80 2.15 -14.46
C PHE A 306 3.22 1.65 -14.22
N TYR A 307 3.70 1.82 -12.98
CA TYR A 307 4.99 1.33 -12.51
C TYR A 307 5.00 1.23 -10.98
N MET A 308 5.89 0.41 -10.42
CA MET A 308 6.08 0.36 -8.97
C MET A 308 6.88 1.57 -8.48
N LEU A 309 6.36 2.25 -7.47
CA LEU A 309 7.02 3.38 -6.86
C LEU A 309 8.31 2.90 -6.13
N PRO A 310 9.49 3.47 -6.42
CA PRO A 310 10.73 3.12 -5.74
C PRO A 310 10.61 3.27 -4.21
N ALA A 311 11.25 2.39 -3.45
CA ALA A 311 11.12 2.36 -1.98
C ALA A 311 11.44 3.71 -1.30
N ASP A 312 12.41 4.46 -1.83
CA ASP A 312 12.80 5.76 -1.29
C ASP A 312 11.87 6.92 -1.72
N GLU A 313 11.01 6.72 -2.71
CA GLU A 313 9.85 7.60 -2.97
C GLU A 313 8.68 7.29 -2.04
N VAL A 314 8.45 6.00 -1.74
CA VAL A 314 7.33 5.57 -0.89
C VAL A 314 7.40 6.25 0.49
N GLU A 315 8.60 6.33 1.08
CA GLU A 315 8.84 7.08 2.33
C GLU A 315 8.50 8.58 2.24
N ARG A 316 8.52 9.17 1.03
CA ARG A 316 8.13 10.58 0.84
C ARG A 316 6.63 10.79 0.72
N VAL A 317 5.87 9.72 0.45
CA VAL A 317 4.40 9.77 0.40
C VAL A 317 3.83 9.70 1.82
N ALA A 318 4.31 8.74 2.61
CA ALA A 318 3.97 8.60 4.01
C ALA A 318 5.09 7.87 4.74
N HIS A 319 5.46 8.34 5.92
CA HIS A 319 6.43 7.66 6.79
C HIS A 319 5.70 6.88 7.89
N ILE A 320 6.09 5.63 8.12
CA ILE A 320 5.55 4.79 9.19
C ILE A 320 6.49 4.82 10.38
N ALA A 321 6.02 5.34 11.51
CA ALA A 321 6.70 5.28 12.79
C ALA A 321 5.93 4.33 13.73
N ALA A 322 6.65 3.42 14.41
CA ALA A 322 6.02 2.52 15.36
C ALA A 322 6.88 2.26 16.59
N THR A 323 6.24 2.00 17.72
CA THR A 323 6.87 1.65 18.99
C THR A 323 6.24 0.39 19.59
N PRO A 324 7.01 -0.69 19.83
CA PRO A 324 8.41 -0.87 19.43
C PRO A 324 8.57 -0.82 17.90
N ALA A 325 9.80 -0.54 17.43
CA ALA A 325 10.07 -0.51 15.99
C ALA A 325 9.91 -1.91 15.38
N PRO A 326 9.34 -2.05 14.18
CA PRO A 326 9.21 -3.34 13.51
C PRO A 326 10.59 -3.85 13.09
N SER A 327 10.74 -5.18 12.99
CA SER A 327 11.95 -5.79 12.42
C SER A 327 12.05 -5.56 10.91
N ARG A 328 10.91 -5.34 10.25
CA ARG A 328 10.82 -5.10 8.81
C ARG A 328 9.58 -4.29 8.45
N VAL A 329 9.72 -3.42 7.45
CA VAL A 329 8.61 -2.76 6.76
C VAL A 329 8.70 -3.10 5.27
N SER A 330 7.69 -3.78 4.74
CA SER A 330 7.56 -4.14 3.32
C SER A 330 6.48 -3.26 2.70
N ARG A 331 6.80 -2.51 1.64
CA ARG A 331 5.87 -1.50 1.07
C ARG A 331 5.81 -1.63 -0.45
N ALA A 332 4.60 -1.72 -0.99
CA ALA A 332 4.35 -1.85 -2.41
C ALA A 332 3.32 -0.82 -2.89
N PHE A 333 3.79 0.24 -3.58
CA PHE A 333 2.90 1.23 -4.17
C PHE A 333 2.95 1.16 -5.68
N LEU A 334 1.81 0.89 -6.30
CA LEU A 334 1.65 1.00 -7.75
C LEU A 334 1.31 2.45 -8.08
N VAL A 335 2.07 3.10 -8.95
CA VAL A 335 1.67 4.37 -9.54
C VAL A 335 0.87 4.09 -10.80
N ARG A 336 -0.25 4.76 -10.97
CA ARG A 336 -1.09 4.78 -12.17
C ARG A 336 -1.20 6.21 -12.68
N HIS A 337 -0.52 6.53 -13.77
CA HIS A 337 -0.71 7.78 -14.49
C HIS A 337 -1.81 7.59 -15.53
N VAL A 338 -2.89 8.36 -15.43
CA VAL A 338 -3.90 8.45 -16.49
C VAL A 338 -3.39 9.40 -17.57
N LEU A 339 -3.34 8.91 -18.81
CA LEU A 339 -2.76 9.58 -19.99
C LEU A 339 -3.81 10.33 -20.81
#